data_AF-A0A521Y152-F1
#
_entry.id   AF-A0A521Y152-F1
#
_cell.length_a   1.000
_cell.length_b   1.000
_cell.length_c   1.000
_cell.angle_alpha   90.00
_cell.angle_beta   90.00
_cell.angle_gamma   90.00
#
_symmetry.space_group_name_H-M   'P 1'
#
loop_
_entity.id
_entity.type
_entity.pdbx_description
1 polymer ?
#
loop_
_entity_poly.entity_id
_entity_poly.type
_entity_poly.pdbx_seq_one_letter_code
_entity_poly.pdbx_strand_id
1 'polypeptide(L)'
;FKLIAIAALFSTASAINATLFGAANVSYMIARDGELPEAFERREWKNATGGLLITTLLTILFILFFDLSGIAMMGSGAFLLIYAAVNAGHLKILDKTQAKKSLVILSLVLCLSLFVILEIYTFQHAPFAVYTMIFLLIGSLVFAKIRT
;
A
#
# COMPACT_ATOMS: atom_id res chain seq x y z
N PHE A 1 -18.77 18.96 -18.19
CA PHE A 1 -18.94 17.69 -17.46
C PHE A 1 -18.42 16.47 -18.22
N LYS A 2 -18.92 16.16 -19.43
CA LYS A 2 -18.50 14.96 -20.20
C LYS A 2 -16.98 14.80 -20.37
N LEU A 3 -16.27 15.87 -20.76
CA LEU A 3 -14.80 15.84 -20.90
C LEU A 3 -14.08 15.56 -19.58
N ILE A 4 -14.56 16.13 -18.47
CA ILE A 4 -14.00 15.91 -17.13
C ILE A 4 -14.22 14.45 -16.69
N ALA A 5 -15.42 13.90 -16.94
CA ALA A 5 -15.72 12.50 -16.63
C ALA A 5 -14.83 11.53 -17.42
N ILE A 6 -14.62 11.79 -18.71
CA ILE A 6 -13.70 11.00 -19.54
C ILE A 6 -12.27 11.08 -18.99
N ALA A 7 -11.78 12.28 -18.69
CA ALA A 7 -10.45 12.46 -18.11
C ALA A 7 -10.29 11.75 -16.76
N ALA A 8 -11.30 11.79 -15.90
CA ALA A 8 -11.30 11.09 -14.62
C ALA A 8 -11.26 9.56 -14.79
N LEU A 9 -12.02 8.99 -15.74
CA LEU A 9 -12.01 7.56 -16.05
C LEU A 9 -10.62 7.10 -16.54
N PHE A 10 -10.00 7.86 -17.45
CA PHE A 10 -8.65 7.52 -17.91
C PHE A 10 -7.60 7.67 -16.81
N SER A 11 -7.71 8.71 -15.96
CA SER A 11 -6.79 8.93 -14.84
C SER A 11 -6.87 7.79 -13.81
N THR A 12 -8.07 7.40 -13.41
CA THR A 12 -8.28 6.29 -12.45
C THR A 12 -7.84 4.95 -13.02
N ALA A 13 -8.18 4.66 -14.29
CA ALA A 13 -7.73 3.44 -14.95
C ALA A 13 -6.19 3.35 -15.03
N SER A 14 -5.52 4.46 -15.37
CA SER A 14 -4.06 4.55 -15.42
C SER A 14 -3.42 4.34 -14.04
N ALA A 15 -3.96 4.99 -13.00
CA ALA A 15 -3.46 4.87 -11.63
C ALA A 15 -3.58 3.45 -11.07
N ILE A 16 -4.71 2.77 -11.31
CA ILE A 16 -4.93 1.37 -10.91
C ILE A 16 -3.95 0.46 -11.66
N ASN A 17 -3.81 0.64 -12.97
CA ASN A 17 -2.89 -0.16 -13.80
C ASN A 17 -1.43 -0.01 -13.35
N ALA A 18 -0.99 1.23 -13.05
CA ALA A 18 0.35 1.49 -12.52
C ALA A 18 0.57 0.86 -11.14
N THR A 19 -0.42 0.90 -10.26
CA THR A 19 -0.32 0.34 -8.90
C THR A 19 -0.29 -1.18 -8.92
N LEU A 20 -1.13 -1.83 -9.73
CA LEU A 20 -1.15 -3.29 -9.88
C LEU A 20 0.20 -3.83 -10.36
N PHE A 21 0.71 -3.24 -11.43
CA PHE A 21 2.00 -3.64 -12.01
C PHE A 21 3.18 -3.26 -11.12
N GLY A 22 3.12 -2.11 -10.43
CA GLY A 22 4.11 -1.72 -9.43
C GLY A 22 4.19 -2.72 -8.28
N ALA A 23 3.04 -3.07 -7.69
CA ALA A 23 2.96 -4.03 -6.58
C ALA A 23 3.42 -5.43 -7.00
N ALA A 24 3.03 -5.91 -8.19
CA ALA A 24 3.48 -7.18 -8.72
C ALA A 24 5.01 -7.21 -8.94
N ASN A 25 5.58 -6.14 -9.50
CA ASN A 25 7.01 -6.03 -9.70
C ASN A 25 7.79 -5.98 -8.38
N VAL A 26 7.33 -5.20 -7.39
CA VAL A 26 7.95 -5.15 -6.06
C VAL A 26 7.91 -6.53 -5.39
N SER A 27 6.75 -7.21 -5.44
CA SER A 27 6.60 -8.56 -4.87
C SER A 27 7.53 -9.58 -5.55
N TYR A 28 7.62 -9.54 -6.88
CA TYR A 28 8.54 -10.37 -7.66
C TYR A 28 10.01 -10.13 -7.29
N MET A 29 10.41 -8.85 -7.14
CA MET A 29 11.78 -8.49 -6.78
C MET A 29 12.14 -9.02 -5.39
N ILE A 30 11.25 -8.82 -4.40
CA ILE A 30 11.44 -9.34 -3.04
C ILE A 30 11.48 -10.87 -3.02
N ALA A 31 10.65 -11.55 -3.81
CA ALA A 31 10.64 -13.02 -3.91
C ALA A 31 11.91 -13.58 -4.55
N ARG A 32 12.39 -12.93 -5.62
CA ARG A 32 13.66 -13.29 -6.28
C ARG A 32 14.87 -13.09 -5.35
N ASP A 33 14.80 -12.12 -4.46
CA ASP A 33 15.82 -11.88 -3.44
C ASP A 33 15.70 -12.87 -2.24
N GLY A 34 14.75 -13.82 -2.29
CA GLY A 34 14.59 -14.93 -1.33
C GLY A 34 13.69 -14.64 -0.13
N GLU A 35 13.17 -13.41 -0.02
CA GLU A 35 12.41 -12.91 1.15
C GLU A 35 10.91 -13.23 1.08
N LEU A 36 10.40 -13.71 -0.07
CA LEU A 36 8.99 -14.08 -0.28
C LEU A 36 8.86 -15.45 -0.99
N PRO A 37 7.65 -16.05 -1.02
CA PRO A 37 7.45 -17.34 -1.69
C PRO A 37 7.81 -17.43 -3.16
N GLU A 38 8.36 -18.58 -3.58
CA GLU A 38 8.63 -18.91 -5.00
C GLU A 38 7.38 -18.77 -5.88
N ALA A 39 6.18 -18.88 -5.29
CA ALA A 39 4.93 -18.58 -5.97
C ALA A 39 4.88 -17.13 -6.52
N PHE A 40 5.55 -16.18 -5.87
CA PHE A 40 5.69 -14.78 -6.31
C PHE A 40 6.89 -14.56 -7.26
N GLU A 41 7.79 -15.53 -7.39
CA GLU A 41 8.88 -15.52 -8.39
C GLU A 41 8.36 -15.88 -9.79
N ARG A 42 7.20 -16.55 -9.89
CA ARG A 42 6.60 -16.89 -11.18
C ARG A 42 6.08 -15.64 -11.88
N ARG A 43 6.71 -15.25 -12.99
CA ARG A 43 6.20 -14.21 -13.92
C ARG A 43 5.00 -14.72 -14.72
N GLU A 44 3.85 -14.91 -14.08
CA GLU A 44 2.57 -15.22 -14.76
C GLU A 44 1.96 -13.98 -15.46
N TRP A 45 2.79 -13.10 -16.04
CA TRP A 45 2.38 -11.79 -16.55
C TRP A 45 1.53 -11.85 -17.83
N LYS A 46 1.73 -12.89 -18.65
CA LYS A 46 1.05 -12.99 -19.96
C LYS A 46 -0.33 -13.67 -19.91
N ASN A 47 -0.59 -14.49 -18.88
CA ASN A 47 -1.85 -15.19 -18.68
C ASN A 47 -2.47 -14.87 -17.30
N ALA A 48 -2.25 -13.65 -16.78
CA ALA A 48 -2.59 -13.19 -15.42
C ALA A 48 -4.09 -13.24 -15.04
N THR A 49 -4.91 -14.05 -15.71
CA THR A 49 -6.32 -14.28 -15.42
C THR A 49 -6.56 -14.65 -13.96
N GLY A 50 -5.73 -15.51 -13.37
CA GLY A 50 -5.86 -15.89 -11.95
C GLY A 50 -5.72 -14.70 -10.99
N GLY A 51 -4.62 -13.94 -11.10
CA GLY A 51 -4.36 -12.76 -10.26
C GLY A 51 -5.36 -11.63 -10.50
N LEU A 52 -5.78 -11.41 -11.74
CA LEU A 52 -6.79 -10.41 -12.08
C LEU A 52 -8.17 -10.77 -11.52
N LEU A 53 -8.56 -12.04 -11.58
CA LEU A 53 -9.80 -12.53 -10.98
C LEU A 53 -9.79 -12.40 -9.45
N ILE A 54 -8.68 -12.75 -8.80
CA ILE A 54 -8.53 -12.62 -7.35
C ILE A 54 -8.60 -11.15 -6.92
N THR A 55 -7.85 -10.26 -7.59
CA THR A 55 -7.85 -8.82 -7.28
C THR A 55 -9.21 -8.19 -7.54
N THR A 56 -9.92 -8.60 -8.60
CA THR A 56 -11.28 -8.15 -8.88
C THR A 56 -12.26 -8.63 -7.82
N LEU A 57 -12.19 -9.91 -7.43
CA LEU A 57 -13.04 -10.47 -6.36
C LEU A 57 -12.80 -9.76 -5.03
N LEU A 58 -11.53 -9.55 -4.66
CA LEU A 58 -11.16 -8.78 -3.46
C LEU A 58 -11.70 -7.35 -3.54
N THR A 59 -11.55 -6.68 -4.68
CA THR A 59 -12.06 -5.32 -4.86
C THR A 59 -13.58 -5.26 -4.70
N ILE A 60 -14.32 -6.22 -5.28
CA ILE A 60 -15.77 -6.32 -5.11
C ILE A 60 -16.14 -6.53 -3.64
N LEU A 61 -15.45 -7.44 -2.95
CA LEU A 61 -15.67 -7.66 -1.52
C LEU A 61 -15.44 -6.36 -0.72
N PHE A 62 -14.34 -5.65 -0.98
CA PHE A 62 -14.07 -4.38 -0.30
C PHE A 62 -15.16 -3.33 -0.55
N ILE A 63 -15.65 -3.19 -1.78
CA ILE A 63 -16.72 -2.23 -2.10
C ILE A 63 -18.08 -2.64 -1.48
N LEU A 64 -18.31 -3.93 -1.23
CA LEU A 64 -19.51 -4.42 -0.56
C LEU A 64 -19.51 -4.15 0.95
N PHE A 65 -18.33 -4.22 1.59
CA PHE A 65 -18.19 -4.08 3.05
C PHE A 65 -17.80 -2.67 3.50
N PHE A 66 -17.17 -1.89 2.64
CA PHE A 66 -16.64 -0.56 2.95
C PHE A 66 -17.12 0.48 1.96
N ASP A 67 -17.38 1.68 2.46
CA ASP A 67 -17.60 2.84 1.60
C ASP A 67 -16.27 3.34 1.01
N LEU A 68 -16.36 4.21 0.01
CA LEU A 68 -15.17 4.77 -0.65
C LEU A 68 -14.27 5.52 0.35
N SER A 69 -14.86 6.14 1.37
CA SER A 69 -14.10 6.84 2.41
C SER A 69 -13.27 5.86 3.24
N GLY A 70 -13.86 4.77 3.73
CA GLY A 70 -13.16 3.71 4.45
C GLY A 70 -12.01 3.12 3.66
N ILE A 71 -12.23 2.78 2.39
CA ILE A 71 -11.19 2.23 1.50
C ILE A 71 -10.05 3.25 1.32
N ALA A 72 -10.37 4.53 1.10
CA ALA A 72 -9.39 5.58 0.93
C ALA A 72 -8.57 5.84 2.21
N MET A 73 -9.20 5.78 3.39
CA MET A 73 -8.53 5.92 4.68
C MET A 73 -7.55 4.77 4.94
N MET A 74 -7.95 3.52 4.69
CA MET A 74 -7.07 2.35 4.80
C MET A 74 -5.86 2.44 3.87
N GLY A 75 -6.10 2.81 2.60
CA GLY A 75 -5.03 3.00 1.62
C GLY A 75 -4.04 4.09 2.03
N SER A 76 -4.57 5.22 2.53
CA SER A 76 -3.75 6.34 3.02
C SER A 76 -2.92 5.95 4.25
N GLY A 77 -3.51 5.22 5.19
CA GLY A 77 -2.81 4.70 6.36
C GLY A 77 -1.65 3.77 5.97
N ALA A 78 -1.89 2.85 5.04
CA ALA A 78 -0.86 1.98 4.50
C ALA A 78 0.29 2.77 3.83
N PHE A 79 -0.01 3.77 3.00
CA PHE A 79 1.01 4.61 2.39
C PHE A 79 1.80 5.43 3.40
N LEU A 80 1.17 5.97 4.45
CA LEU A 80 1.85 6.70 5.52
C LEU A 80 2.83 5.80 6.28
N LEU A 81 2.47 4.55 6.55
CA LEU A 81 3.37 3.57 7.16
C LEU A 81 4.55 3.24 6.24
N ILE A 82 4.31 3.05 4.94
CA ILE A 82 5.38 2.82 3.95
C ILE A 82 6.32 4.02 3.91
N TYR A 83 5.79 5.25 3.86
CA TYR A 83 6.62 6.45 3.87
C TYR A 83 7.39 6.63 5.17
N ALA A 84 6.80 6.28 6.32
CA ALA A 84 7.52 6.28 7.59
C ALA A 84 8.67 5.25 7.57
N ALA A 85 8.43 4.04 7.06
CA ALA A 85 9.46 3.00 6.94
C ALA A 85 10.60 3.42 5.99
N VAL A 86 10.27 4.00 4.83
CA VAL A 86 11.25 4.51 3.87
C VAL A 86 12.07 5.65 4.47
N ASN A 87 11.44 6.61 5.15
CA ASN A 87 12.15 7.70 5.83
C ASN A 87 13.05 7.18 6.97
N ALA A 88 12.59 6.21 7.75
CA ALA A 88 13.41 5.57 8.78
C ALA A 88 14.61 4.84 8.17
N GLY A 89 14.43 4.18 7.02
CA GLY A 89 15.53 3.60 6.23
C GLY A 89 16.50 4.66 5.73
N HIS A 90 15.99 5.80 5.23
CA HIS A 90 16.81 6.93 4.76
C HIS A 90 17.70 7.49 5.87
N LEU A 91 17.22 7.56 7.12
CA LEU A 91 18.05 7.96 8.26
C LEU A 91 19.26 7.04 8.50
N LYS A 92 19.17 5.74 8.16
CA LYS A 92 20.29 4.78 8.31
C LYS A 92 21.36 4.93 7.23
N ILE A 93 21.00 5.46 6.06
CA ILE A 93 21.92 5.65 4.94
C ILE A 93 22.24 7.12 4.69
N LEU A 94 21.96 7.99 5.67
CA LEU A 94 22.02 9.43 5.50
C LEU A 94 23.39 9.90 4.99
N ASP A 95 24.46 9.30 5.51
CA ASP A 95 25.86 9.58 5.15
C ASP A 95 26.16 9.34 3.65
N LYS A 96 25.43 8.42 3.02
CA LYS A 96 25.56 8.10 1.58
C LYS A 96 24.74 9.01 0.69
N THR A 97 23.74 9.71 1.24
CA THR A 97 22.77 10.50 0.46
C THR A 97 23.03 12.01 0.49
N GLN A 98 23.96 12.48 1.34
CA GLN A 98 24.22 13.92 1.55
C GLN A 98 22.96 14.73 1.95
N ALA A 99 21.90 14.04 2.40
CA ALA A 99 20.63 14.66 2.75
C ALA A 99 20.70 15.37 4.10
N LYS A 100 19.95 16.46 4.25
CA LYS A 100 19.84 17.17 5.52
C LYS A 100 19.06 16.33 6.54
N LYS A 101 19.75 15.90 7.60
CA LYS A 101 19.17 15.11 8.71
C LYS A 101 17.84 15.68 9.23
N SER A 102 17.78 17.00 9.42
CA SER A 102 16.59 17.69 9.93
C SER A 102 15.37 17.51 9.03
N LEU A 103 15.56 17.51 7.71
CA LEU A 103 14.47 17.37 6.73
C LEU A 103 13.91 15.94 6.76
N VAL A 104 14.79 14.93 6.81
CA VAL A 104 14.37 13.52 6.88
C VAL A 104 13.65 13.22 8.21
N ILE A 105 14.16 13.72 9.33
CA ILE A 105 13.48 13.60 10.63
C ILE A 105 12.12 14.30 10.60
N LEU A 106 12.05 15.51 10.04
CA LEU A 106 10.79 16.24 9.90
C LEU A 106 9.78 15.45 9.06
N SER A 107 10.19 14.88 7.94
CA SER A 107 9.32 14.05 7.10
C SER A 107 8.81 12.83 7.86
N LEU A 108 9.69 12.14 8.60
CA LEU A 108 9.31 10.99 9.43
C LEU A 108 8.28 11.38 10.51
N VAL A 109 8.54 12.46 11.24
CA VAL A 109 7.65 12.95 12.31
C VAL A 109 6.30 13.37 11.72
N LEU A 110 6.28 14.07 10.59
CA LEU A 110 5.04 14.44 9.91
C LEU A 110 4.25 13.22 9.43
N CYS A 111 4.91 12.22 8.83
CA CYS A 111 4.24 10.99 8.40
C CYS A 111 3.60 10.26 9.58
N LEU A 112 4.34 10.10 10.69
CA LEU A 112 3.82 9.44 11.89
C LEU A 112 2.69 10.24 12.55
N SER A 113 2.83 11.57 12.60
CA SER A 113 1.78 12.44 13.17
C SER A 113 0.50 12.38 12.34
N LEU A 114 0.60 12.47 11.02
CA LEU A 114 -0.53 12.33 10.11
C LEU A 114 -1.16 10.94 10.18
N PHE A 115 -0.37 9.90 10.35
CA PHE A 115 -0.88 8.55 10.57
C PHE A 115 -1.73 8.47 11.82
N VAL A 116 -1.24 8.98 12.96
CA VAL A 116 -2.01 9.01 14.22
C VAL A 116 -3.30 9.82 14.08
N ILE A 117 -3.23 11.00 13.44
CA ILE A 117 -4.41 11.83 13.20
C ILE A 117 -5.43 11.09 12.31
N LEU A 118 -4.96 10.44 11.25
CA LEU A 118 -5.80 9.67 10.34
C LEU A 118 -6.45 8.49 11.06
N GLU A 119 -5.73 7.75 11.91
CA GLU A 119 -6.29 6.65 12.68
C GLU A 119 -7.38 7.12 13.66
N ILE A 120 -7.14 8.25 14.35
CA ILE A 120 -8.13 8.85 15.25
C ILE A 120 -9.39 9.28 14.47
N TYR A 121 -9.21 9.84 13.28
CA TYR A 121 -10.32 10.23 12.40
C TYR A 121 -11.08 9.01 11.89
N THR A 122 -10.36 8.00 11.41
CA THR A 122 -10.93 6.76 10.87
C THR A 122 -11.69 5.99 11.94
N PHE A 123 -11.20 5.96 13.18
CA PHE A 123 -11.89 5.29 14.28
C PHE A 123 -13.26 5.90 14.59
N GLN A 124 -13.40 7.22 14.42
CA GLN A 124 -14.66 7.92 14.67
C GLN A 124 -15.67 7.76 13.52
N HIS A 125 -15.19 7.71 12.27
CA HIS A 125 -16.05 7.71 11.08
C HIS A 125 -16.28 6.31 10.48
N ALA A 126 -15.30 5.42 10.56
CA ALA A 126 -15.33 4.09 9.97
C ALA A 126 -14.49 3.10 10.81
N PRO A 127 -14.93 2.75 12.05
CA PRO A 127 -14.15 1.91 12.95
C PRO A 127 -13.83 0.53 12.36
N PHE A 128 -14.72 -0.01 11.52
CA PHE A 128 -14.50 -1.29 10.84
C PHE A 128 -13.29 -1.26 9.89
N ALA A 129 -12.98 -0.10 9.29
CA ALA A 129 -11.81 0.08 8.43
C ALA A 129 -10.50 -0.02 9.21
N VAL A 130 -10.44 0.53 10.43
CA VAL A 130 -9.27 0.43 11.32
C VAL A 130 -8.99 -1.02 11.70
N TYR A 131 -10.02 -1.76 12.16
CA TYR A 131 -9.85 -3.17 12.52
C TYR A 131 -9.35 -4.01 11.34
N THR A 132 -9.88 -3.75 10.16
CA THR A 132 -9.47 -4.45 8.93
C THR A 132 -8.05 -4.09 8.54
N MET A 133 -7.64 -2.83 8.68
CA MET A 133 -6.26 -2.42 8.41
C MET A 133 -5.27 -3.08 9.37
N ILE A 134 -5.56 -3.09 10.68
CA ILE A 134 -4.74 -3.78 11.68
C ILE A 134 -4.66 -5.28 11.38
N PHE A 135 -5.79 -5.91 11.04
CA PHE A 135 -5.83 -7.32 10.64
C PHE A 135 -4.94 -7.61 9.43
N LEU A 136 -5.02 -6.78 8.38
CA LEU A 136 -4.19 -6.90 7.18
C LEU A 136 -2.69 -6.69 7.47
N LEU A 137 -2.36 -5.72 8.31
CA LEU A 137 -0.97 -5.47 8.74
C LEU A 137 -0.40 -6.65 9.52
N ILE A 138 -1.15 -7.17 10.50
CA ILE A 138 -0.76 -8.37 11.25
C ILE A 138 -0.63 -9.56 10.31
N GLY A 139 -1.60 -9.79 9.43
CA GLY A 139 -1.55 -10.86 8.44
C GLY A 139 -0.31 -10.78 7.55
N SER A 140 0.06 -9.59 7.11
CA SER A 140 1.28 -9.33 6.33
C SER A 140 2.56 -9.67 7.12
N LEU A 141 2.66 -9.24 8.38
CA LEU A 141 3.82 -9.53 9.24
C LEU A 141 3.93 -11.02 9.59
N VAL A 142 2.80 -11.68 9.82
CA VAL A 142 2.74 -13.13 10.07
C VAL A 142 3.17 -13.89 8.82
N PHE A 143 2.68 -13.49 7.65
CA PHE A 143 3.08 -14.06 6.37
C PHE A 143 4.59 -13.90 6.11
N ALA A 144 5.16 -12.74 6.46
CA ALA A 144 6.60 -12.52 6.39
C ALA A 144 7.37 -13.42 7.37
N LYS A 145 6.89 -13.55 8.63
CA LYS A 145 7.59 -14.30 9.69
C LYS A 145 7.50 -15.83 9.55
N ILE A 146 6.43 -16.37 8.95
CA ILE A 146 6.26 -17.82 8.74
C ILE A 146 7.37 -18.39 7.82
N ARG A 147 8.16 -17.54 7.16
CA ARG A 147 9.11 -17.92 6.12
C ARG A 147 10.59 -17.63 6.44
N THR A 148 10.90 -16.85 7.48
CA THR A 148 12.27 -16.72 8.06
C THR A 148 12.53 -17.83 9.06
#